data_AF-A0A158GKB5-F1
#
_entry.id   AF-A0A158GKB5-F1
#
_cell.length_a   1.000
_cell.length_b   1.000
_cell.length_c   1.000
_cell.angle_alpha   90.00
_cell.angle_beta   90.00
_cell.angle_gamma   90.00
#
_symmetry.space_group_name_H-M   'P 1'
#
loop_
_entity.id
_entity.type
_entity.pdbx_description
1 polymer ?
#
loop_
_entity_poly.entity_id
_entity_poly.type
_entity_poly.pdbx_seq_one_letter_code
_entity_poly.pdbx_strand_id
1 'polypeptide(L)'
;MIETSEPNDPGDPQQLSAELDRCANLIAHAAHMGIPVRDADMAAVRAAREALELGAASRLTRDAFYAAMHRIACDAQYPDPRIAEDLNRCGDLVSYAAQAGKPICESDIACLSVARAAQHDVAWDAMTEALFYGGMSRIARVVSPIIAETAGAEARKGARQAIKLYTWASFGLAFLVVSLSCLLFVVDQISTDVSKVVEQNDAMALSMHNLLQAHRANIIAAKEKGEDAVQQLQNSQPALQIKQSLQQFATNNRQLYADVKRTEAIRQFFFIGEADSPYKPKCASSRVLADKRDSELNVSLGRPMGAAGKADPTVNWNCDADNRRRALEVDLPLLGTGSWKESAGSRSERTWRPEDAVEQGFQKIAVYQDIRAMATNDRDVILAFVGAITSFLLPVLYAWLGACAAILRQLSADTSASLFHPEHSTVANRAHITTAVIVGISIGLFSKLLHEGVEFSPLAVAFVAGYASDKFFAFIDRLVSAIFPARVPGRTEAAAPLAPKKPQPRADTARAAQ
;
A
#
# COMPACT_ATOMS: atom_id res chain seq x y z
N MET A 1 27.86 -23.88 -23.79
CA MET A 1 29.32 -23.74 -24.03
C MET A 1 29.59 -22.26 -24.16
N ILE A 2 30.02 -21.66 -23.05
CA ILE A 2 30.42 -20.25 -22.98
C ILE A 2 31.94 -20.31 -23.05
N GLU A 3 32.52 -19.91 -24.18
CA GLU A 3 33.95 -19.65 -24.29
C GLU A 3 34.29 -18.51 -23.33
N THR A 4 34.86 -18.86 -22.19
CA THR A 4 35.62 -17.92 -21.37
C THR A 4 36.88 -17.59 -22.15
N SER A 5 36.84 -16.47 -22.87
CA SER A 5 38.01 -15.83 -23.45
C SER A 5 39.03 -15.57 -22.34
N GLU A 6 40.14 -16.30 -22.35
CA GLU A 6 41.30 -16.00 -21.50
C GLU A 6 41.76 -14.55 -21.74
N PRO A 7 42.15 -13.81 -20.69
CA PRO A 7 42.62 -12.45 -20.83
C PRO A 7 43.93 -12.45 -21.63
N ASN A 8 43.94 -11.70 -22.74
CA ASN A 8 45.08 -11.41 -23.58
C ASN A 8 46.39 -11.25 -22.79
N ASP A 9 47.38 -12.04 -23.23
CA ASP A 9 48.84 -11.83 -23.37
C ASP A 9 49.53 -10.78 -22.47
N PRO A 10 50.75 -11.06 -21.95
CA PRO A 10 51.39 -10.27 -20.91
C PRO A 10 51.93 -8.93 -21.44
N GLY A 11 51.05 -7.94 -21.61
CA GLY A 11 51.31 -6.51 -21.70
C GLY A 11 52.51 -6.14 -22.58
N ASP A 12 52.22 -5.78 -23.83
CA ASP A 12 53.21 -5.30 -24.81
C ASP A 12 54.22 -4.33 -24.13
N PRO A 13 55.53 -4.63 -24.14
CA PRO A 13 56.54 -3.75 -23.54
C PRO A 13 56.49 -2.32 -24.11
N GLN A 14 55.99 -2.12 -25.34
CA GLN A 14 55.78 -0.80 -25.94
C GLN A 14 54.65 -0.02 -25.24
N GLN A 15 53.62 -0.71 -24.74
CA GLN A 15 52.54 -0.08 -24.00
C GLN A 15 53.03 0.36 -22.61
N LEU A 16 53.83 -0.47 -21.93
CA LEU A 16 54.39 -0.13 -20.62
C LEU A 16 55.36 1.06 -20.71
N SER A 17 56.17 1.16 -21.78
CA SER A 17 57.03 2.33 -21.99
C SER A 17 56.23 3.61 -22.18
N ALA A 18 55.17 3.59 -22.99
CA ALA A 18 54.32 4.76 -23.23
C ALA A 18 53.63 5.24 -21.94
N GLU A 19 53.15 4.31 -21.10
CA GLU A 19 52.54 4.66 -19.80
C GLU A 19 53.57 5.15 -18.78
N LEU A 20 54.80 4.64 -18.80
CA LEU A 20 55.90 5.16 -17.96
C LEU A 20 56.27 6.60 -18.32
N ASP A 21 56.29 6.94 -19.61
CA ASP A 21 56.52 8.31 -20.08
C ASP A 21 55.37 9.24 -19.66
N ARG A 22 54.13 8.75 -19.76
CA ARG A 22 52.94 9.46 -19.26
C ARG A 22 53.02 9.70 -17.75
N CYS A 23 53.40 8.69 -16.96
CA CYS A 23 53.56 8.81 -15.52
C CYS A 23 54.69 9.78 -15.16
N ALA A 24 55.79 9.78 -15.91
CA ALA A 24 56.88 10.74 -15.73
C ALA A 24 56.41 12.20 -15.96
N ASN A 25 55.57 12.43 -16.97
CA ASN A 25 54.98 13.75 -17.20
C ASN A 25 54.06 14.18 -16.04
N LEU A 26 53.26 13.26 -15.47
CA LEU A 26 52.43 13.54 -14.30
C LEU A 26 53.27 13.90 -13.06
N ILE A 27 54.37 13.18 -12.83
CA ILE A 27 55.30 13.46 -11.73
C ILE A 27 55.97 14.82 -11.93
N ALA A 28 56.43 15.13 -13.14
CA ALA A 28 57.03 16.43 -13.47
C ALA A 28 56.02 17.57 -13.27
N HIS A 29 54.77 17.36 -13.66
CA HIS A 29 53.69 18.31 -13.42
C HIS A 29 53.41 18.50 -11.92
N ALA A 30 53.27 17.41 -11.16
CA ALA A 30 53.10 17.46 -9.70
C ALA A 30 54.22 18.25 -9.03
N ALA A 31 55.47 18.01 -9.44
CA ALA A 31 56.64 18.74 -8.94
C ALA A 31 56.61 20.23 -9.29
N HIS A 32 56.18 20.59 -10.51
CA HIS A 32 56.03 22.00 -10.91
C HIS A 32 54.95 22.73 -10.09
N MET A 33 53.88 22.01 -9.75
CA MET A 33 52.77 22.51 -8.93
C MET A 33 53.06 22.45 -7.42
N GLY A 34 54.22 21.95 -7.01
CA GLY A 34 54.58 21.80 -5.60
C GLY A 34 53.78 20.73 -4.85
N ILE A 35 53.13 19.81 -5.56
CA ILE A 35 52.38 18.69 -5.00
C ILE A 35 53.36 17.59 -4.60
N PRO A 36 53.41 17.19 -3.31
CA PRO A 36 54.34 16.16 -2.86
C PRO A 36 53.89 14.78 -3.35
N VAL A 37 54.72 14.13 -4.18
CA VAL A 37 54.51 12.74 -4.58
C VAL A 37 55.13 11.81 -3.53
N ARG A 38 54.40 10.78 -3.11
CA ARG A 38 54.88 9.82 -2.11
C ARG A 38 56.12 9.07 -2.60
N ASP A 39 57.11 8.92 -1.73
CA ASP A 39 58.35 8.18 -2.03
C ASP A 39 58.11 6.74 -2.47
N ALA A 40 57.09 6.08 -1.90
CA ALA A 40 56.69 4.72 -2.26
C ALA A 40 56.16 4.62 -3.71
N ASP A 41 55.41 5.62 -4.16
CA ASP A 41 54.90 5.64 -5.54
C ASP A 41 56.05 5.94 -6.52
N MET A 42 56.96 6.86 -6.16
CA MET A 42 58.20 7.11 -6.91
C MET A 42 59.12 5.88 -6.99
N ALA A 43 59.17 5.07 -5.94
CA ALA A 43 59.93 3.82 -5.92
C ALA A 43 59.29 2.76 -6.85
N ALA A 44 57.97 2.65 -6.86
CA ALA A 44 57.26 1.73 -7.75
C ALA A 44 57.45 2.09 -9.23
N VAL A 45 57.42 3.38 -9.58
CA VAL A 45 57.68 3.86 -10.95
C VAL A 45 59.13 3.59 -11.38
N ARG A 46 60.11 3.82 -10.49
CA ARG A 46 61.53 3.50 -10.75
C ARG A 46 61.75 2.00 -10.94
N ALA A 47 61.19 1.17 -10.06
CA ALA A 47 61.30 -0.28 -10.16
C ALA A 47 60.67 -0.83 -11.45
N ALA A 48 59.57 -0.23 -11.93
CA ALA A 48 58.96 -0.60 -13.21
C ALA A 48 59.81 -0.21 -14.41
N ARG A 49 60.48 0.95 -14.37
CA ARG A 49 61.42 1.37 -15.43
C ARG A 49 62.65 0.45 -15.50
N GLU A 50 63.26 0.15 -14.35
CA GLU A 50 64.40 -0.79 -14.28
C GLU A 50 64.01 -2.19 -14.78
N ALA A 51 62.84 -2.68 -14.39
CA ALA A 51 62.34 -3.97 -14.85
C ALA A 51 62.05 -4.01 -16.36
N LEU A 52 61.63 -2.89 -16.95
CA LEU A 52 61.44 -2.76 -18.40
C LEU A 52 62.77 -2.77 -19.15
N GLU A 53 63.79 -2.03 -18.67
CA GLU A 53 65.14 -2.00 -19.26
C GLU A 53 65.83 -3.37 -19.23
N LEU A 54 65.60 -4.14 -18.16
CA LEU A 54 66.13 -5.51 -18.01
C LEU A 54 65.30 -6.58 -18.73
N GLY A 55 64.18 -6.21 -19.36
CA GLY A 55 63.26 -7.17 -19.99
C GLY A 55 62.59 -8.13 -18.99
N ALA A 56 62.54 -7.78 -17.70
CA ALA A 56 62.10 -8.63 -16.59
C ALA A 56 60.83 -8.08 -15.89
N ALA A 57 59.96 -7.36 -16.61
CA ALA A 57 58.75 -6.77 -16.08
C ALA A 57 57.74 -7.85 -15.62
N SER A 58 57.80 -8.19 -14.33
CA SER A 58 56.87 -9.13 -13.70
C SER A 58 55.46 -8.52 -13.56
N ARG A 59 54.43 -9.38 -13.46
CA ARG A 59 53.05 -8.96 -13.20
C ARG A 59 52.94 -8.11 -11.92
N LEU A 60 53.65 -8.51 -10.87
CA LEU A 60 53.66 -7.80 -9.59
C LEU A 60 54.22 -6.39 -9.71
N THR A 61 55.28 -6.21 -10.51
CA THR A 61 55.87 -4.90 -10.79
C THR A 61 54.90 -4.01 -11.57
N ARG A 62 54.18 -4.57 -12.56
CA ARG A 62 53.16 -3.83 -13.32
C ARG A 62 51.98 -3.43 -12.44
N ASP A 63 51.46 -4.33 -11.62
CA ASP A 63 50.33 -4.04 -10.72
C ASP A 63 50.70 -2.95 -9.71
N ALA A 64 51.92 -3.00 -9.15
CA ALA A 64 52.45 -1.96 -8.27
C ALA A 64 52.62 -0.61 -9.00
N PHE A 65 53.11 -0.63 -10.24
CA PHE A 65 53.22 0.55 -11.09
C PHE A 65 51.85 1.18 -11.38
N TYR A 66 50.87 0.40 -11.85
CA TYR A 66 49.55 0.94 -12.17
C TYR A 66 48.84 1.48 -10.92
N ALA A 67 49.01 0.83 -9.76
CA ALA A 67 48.50 1.34 -8.49
C ALA A 67 49.17 2.66 -8.08
N ALA A 68 50.49 2.79 -8.27
CA ALA A 68 51.22 4.02 -8.03
C ALA A 68 50.85 5.12 -9.02
N MET A 69 50.77 4.81 -10.31
CA MET A 69 50.38 5.73 -11.37
C MET A 69 48.97 6.26 -11.16
N HIS A 70 48.01 5.42 -10.74
CA HIS A 70 46.66 5.87 -10.39
C HIS A 70 46.69 6.84 -9.20
N ARG A 71 47.44 6.53 -8.15
CA ARG A 71 47.60 7.40 -6.98
C ARG A 71 48.26 8.74 -7.32
N ILE A 72 49.36 8.71 -8.06
CA ILE A 72 50.04 9.89 -8.58
C ILE A 72 49.09 10.69 -9.47
N ALA A 73 48.31 10.04 -10.35
CA ALA A 73 47.35 10.72 -11.20
C ALA A 73 46.23 11.40 -10.38
N CYS A 74 45.77 10.79 -9.28
CA CYS A 74 44.83 11.42 -8.36
C CYS A 74 45.45 12.60 -7.59
N ASP A 75 46.69 12.43 -7.11
CA ASP A 75 47.38 13.45 -6.31
C ASP A 75 47.83 14.63 -7.20
N ALA A 76 48.25 14.35 -8.43
CA ALA A 76 48.70 15.31 -9.45
C ALA A 76 47.58 15.85 -10.34
N GLN A 77 46.32 15.42 -10.11
CA GLN A 77 45.17 15.89 -10.90
C GLN A 77 44.90 17.35 -10.57
N TYR A 78 45.46 18.23 -11.40
CA TYR A 78 45.06 19.60 -11.51
C TYR A 78 44.35 19.78 -12.87
N PRO A 79 43.10 20.27 -12.90
CA PRO A 79 42.40 20.90 -11.78
C PRO A 79 41.73 19.89 -10.82
N ASP A 80 41.40 20.37 -9.62
CA ASP A 80 40.65 19.66 -8.57
C ASP A 80 39.45 18.89 -9.15
N PRO A 81 39.13 17.65 -8.70
CA PRO A 81 38.00 16.88 -9.21
C PRO A 81 36.68 17.66 -9.30
N ARG A 82 36.45 18.60 -8.38
CA ARG A 82 35.30 19.49 -8.39
C ARG A 82 35.28 20.44 -9.60
N ILE A 83 36.44 20.98 -9.98
CA ILE A 83 36.57 21.86 -11.15
C ILE A 83 36.34 21.06 -12.44
N ALA A 84 36.83 19.82 -12.50
CA ALA A 84 36.55 18.91 -13.61
C ALA A 84 35.04 18.64 -13.74
N GLU A 85 34.33 18.50 -12.61
CA GLU A 85 32.88 18.40 -12.60
C GLU A 85 32.20 19.69 -13.05
N ASP A 86 32.66 20.86 -12.56
CA ASP A 86 32.15 22.17 -12.96
C ASP A 86 32.33 22.46 -14.46
N LEU A 87 33.42 21.99 -15.07
CA LEU A 87 33.65 22.06 -16.52
C LEU A 87 32.62 21.27 -17.34
N ASN A 88 32.26 20.08 -16.86
CA ASN A 88 31.21 19.26 -17.46
C ASN A 88 29.84 19.92 -17.29
N ARG A 89 29.54 20.40 -16.08
CA ARG A 89 28.33 21.16 -15.72
C ARG A 89 28.17 22.42 -16.59
N CYS A 90 29.24 23.18 -16.80
CA CYS A 90 29.24 24.35 -17.69
C CYS A 90 28.99 23.94 -19.15
N GLY A 91 29.56 22.82 -19.59
CA GLY A 91 29.27 22.22 -20.90
C GLY A 91 27.80 21.91 -21.12
N ASP A 92 27.14 21.34 -20.12
CA ASP A 92 25.70 21.03 -20.18
C ASP A 92 24.85 22.30 -20.31
N LEU A 93 25.23 23.39 -19.60
CA LEU A 93 24.57 24.69 -19.74
C LEU A 93 24.71 25.28 -21.15
N VAL A 94 25.90 25.22 -21.74
CA VAL A 94 26.14 25.70 -23.12
C VAL A 94 25.34 24.88 -24.13
N SER A 95 25.35 23.55 -23.99
CA SER A 95 24.58 22.64 -24.84
C SER A 95 23.07 22.93 -24.74
N TYR A 96 22.56 23.15 -23.53
CA TYR A 96 21.18 23.55 -23.32
C TYR A 96 20.86 24.91 -23.97
N ALA A 97 21.70 25.92 -23.76
CA ALA A 97 21.47 27.25 -24.32
C ALA A 97 21.39 27.22 -25.85
N ALA A 98 22.28 26.45 -26.49
CA ALA A 98 22.26 26.24 -27.93
C ALA A 98 20.95 25.56 -28.40
N GLN A 99 20.49 24.51 -27.69
CA GLN A 99 19.23 23.82 -28.00
C GLN A 99 17.99 24.71 -27.77
N ALA A 100 18.04 25.58 -26.75
CA ALA A 100 16.96 26.48 -26.40
C ALA A 100 16.96 27.80 -27.20
N GLY A 101 17.95 27.99 -28.10
CA GLY A 101 18.09 29.22 -28.89
C GLY A 101 18.48 30.45 -28.05
N LYS A 102 19.08 30.27 -26.87
CA LYS A 102 19.57 31.36 -26.04
C LYS A 102 20.97 31.79 -26.52
N PRO A 103 21.16 33.05 -26.97
CA PRO A 103 22.46 33.50 -27.44
C PRO A 103 23.45 33.59 -26.27
N ILE A 104 24.60 32.93 -26.40
CA ILE A 104 25.74 33.07 -25.48
C ILE A 104 26.84 33.83 -26.23
N CYS A 105 27.51 34.76 -25.53
CA CYS A 105 28.66 35.47 -26.06
C CYS A 105 29.79 34.51 -26.43
N GLU A 106 30.37 34.67 -27.62
CA GLU A 106 31.50 33.85 -28.10
C GLU A 106 32.69 33.88 -27.13
N SER A 107 32.93 35.02 -26.47
CA SER A 107 33.98 35.16 -25.45
C SER A 107 33.79 34.22 -24.25
N ASP A 108 32.54 33.96 -23.85
CA ASP A 108 32.24 33.11 -22.70
C ASP A 108 32.39 31.63 -23.05
N ILE A 109 32.04 31.25 -24.29
CA ILE A 109 32.30 29.92 -24.84
C ILE A 109 33.81 29.71 -24.99
N ALA A 110 34.55 30.75 -25.43
CA ALA A 110 36.00 30.70 -25.54
C ALA A 110 36.65 30.40 -24.19
N CYS A 111 36.20 31.04 -23.09
CA CYS A 111 36.67 30.73 -21.73
C CYS A 111 36.52 29.24 -21.38
N LEU A 112 35.38 28.61 -21.70
CA LEU A 112 35.18 27.17 -21.48
C LEU A 112 36.11 26.31 -22.36
N SER A 113 36.31 26.69 -23.62
CA SER A 113 37.18 25.95 -24.55
C SER A 113 38.66 26.01 -24.14
N VAL A 114 39.13 27.19 -23.70
CA VAL A 114 40.49 27.39 -23.18
C VAL A 114 40.69 26.56 -21.92
N ALA A 115 39.71 26.57 -21.01
CA ALA A 115 39.77 25.78 -19.79
C ALA A 115 39.84 24.27 -20.10
N ARG A 116 39.05 23.75 -21.04
CA ARG A 116 39.14 22.34 -21.47
C ARG A 116 40.48 21.98 -22.11
N ALA A 117 41.04 22.86 -22.94
CA ALA A 117 42.35 22.67 -23.52
C ALA A 117 43.43 22.63 -22.42
N ALA A 118 43.39 23.57 -21.48
CA ALA A 118 44.30 23.61 -20.34
C ALA A 118 44.18 22.37 -19.44
N GLN A 119 42.97 21.83 -19.24
CA GLN A 119 42.75 20.56 -18.53
C GLN A 119 43.38 19.38 -19.28
N HIS A 120 43.20 19.31 -20.60
CA HIS A 120 43.72 18.23 -21.42
C HIS A 120 45.26 18.25 -21.51
N ASP A 121 45.82 19.45 -21.68
CA ASP A 121 47.26 19.66 -21.87
C ASP A 121 48.01 19.79 -20.52
N VAL A 122 47.30 19.61 -19.40
CA VAL A 122 47.84 19.70 -18.04
C VAL A 122 48.54 21.05 -17.80
N ALA A 123 47.98 22.11 -18.38
CA ALA A 123 48.46 23.48 -18.34
C ALA A 123 47.50 24.42 -17.58
N TRP A 124 46.69 23.86 -16.67
CA TRP A 124 45.77 24.63 -15.86
C TRP A 124 46.53 25.56 -14.91
N ASP A 125 46.10 26.81 -14.81
CA ASP A 125 46.68 27.83 -13.93
C ASP A 125 45.57 28.67 -13.26
N ALA A 126 45.94 29.48 -12.27
CA ALA A 126 44.99 30.30 -11.51
C ALA A 126 44.26 31.33 -12.39
N MET A 127 44.89 31.79 -13.48
CA MET A 127 44.26 32.73 -14.42
C MET A 127 43.17 32.04 -15.23
N THR A 128 43.44 30.84 -15.77
CA THR A 128 42.49 30.02 -16.50
C THR A 128 41.29 29.68 -15.62
N GLU A 129 41.52 29.34 -14.35
CA GLU A 129 40.48 29.07 -13.37
C GLU A 129 39.56 30.29 -13.14
N ALA A 130 40.15 31.47 -12.93
CA ALA A 130 39.40 32.71 -12.73
C ALA A 130 38.58 33.10 -13.98
N LEU A 131 39.17 32.95 -15.17
CA LEU A 131 38.49 33.20 -16.44
C LEU A 131 37.35 32.20 -16.67
N PHE A 132 37.56 30.93 -16.35
CA PHE A 132 36.56 29.87 -16.44
C PHE A 132 35.35 30.17 -15.56
N TYR A 133 35.55 30.42 -14.25
CA TYR A 133 34.43 30.71 -13.34
C TYR A 133 33.73 32.03 -13.68
N GLY A 134 34.47 33.03 -14.16
CA GLY A 134 33.89 34.27 -14.69
C GLY A 134 32.97 34.01 -15.89
N GLY A 135 33.40 33.20 -16.85
CA GLY A 135 32.60 32.78 -18.00
C GLY A 135 31.39 31.93 -17.59
N MET A 136 31.61 30.93 -16.74
CA MET A 136 30.56 30.05 -16.22
C MET A 136 29.46 30.84 -15.50
N SER A 137 29.82 31.84 -14.68
CA SER A 137 28.85 32.71 -14.00
C SER A 137 27.96 33.48 -14.99
N ARG A 138 28.55 34.02 -16.07
CA ARG A 138 27.80 34.73 -17.12
C ARG A 138 26.91 33.79 -17.92
N ILE A 139 27.41 32.62 -18.29
CA ILE A 139 26.62 31.56 -18.96
C ILE A 139 25.43 31.15 -18.08
N ALA A 140 25.66 30.88 -16.79
CA ALA A 140 24.60 30.52 -15.85
C ALA A 140 23.54 31.63 -15.74
N ARG A 141 23.94 32.90 -15.77
CA ARG A 141 23.01 34.04 -15.75
C ARG A 141 22.13 34.11 -17.00
N VAL A 142 22.65 33.79 -18.18
CA VAL A 142 21.88 33.74 -19.44
C VAL A 142 20.90 32.55 -19.42
N VAL A 143 21.31 31.43 -18.84
CA VAL A 143 20.54 30.19 -18.84
C VAL A 143 19.48 30.13 -17.72
N SER A 144 19.59 31.00 -16.69
CA SER A 144 18.62 31.17 -15.60
C SER A 144 17.14 31.13 -16.07
N PRO A 145 16.25 30.40 -15.37
CA PRO A 145 16.43 29.78 -14.04
C PRO A 145 17.07 28.37 -14.02
N ILE A 146 17.60 27.90 -15.15
CA ILE A 146 18.14 26.53 -15.28
C ILE A 146 19.57 26.46 -14.74
N ILE A 147 19.84 25.43 -13.94
CA ILE A 147 21.15 25.16 -13.33
C ILE A 147 21.78 23.98 -14.06
N ALA A 148 23.11 23.84 -14.01
CA ALA A 148 23.81 22.74 -14.67
C ALA A 148 23.26 21.36 -14.27
N GLU A 149 22.90 21.21 -13.00
CA GLU A 149 22.34 19.98 -12.44
C GLU A 149 20.96 19.63 -13.03
N THR A 150 20.22 20.60 -13.59
CA THR A 150 18.93 20.34 -14.26
C THR A 150 19.06 20.20 -15.78
N ALA A 151 20.14 20.74 -16.37
CA ALA A 151 20.43 20.66 -17.80
C ALA A 151 21.07 19.32 -18.22
N GLY A 152 21.79 18.66 -17.32
CA GLY A 152 22.57 17.47 -17.60
C GLY A 152 21.78 16.23 -18.02
N ALA A 153 22.44 15.30 -18.70
CA ALA A 153 21.85 14.05 -19.17
C ALA A 153 21.34 13.17 -18.01
N GLU A 154 22.01 13.22 -16.85
CA GLU A 154 21.64 12.47 -15.66
C GLU A 154 20.30 12.95 -15.06
N ALA A 155 20.03 14.26 -15.08
CA ALA A 155 18.74 14.80 -14.65
C ALA A 155 17.59 14.30 -15.53
N ARG A 156 17.81 14.24 -16.86
CA ARG A 156 16.81 13.70 -17.80
C ARG A 156 16.58 12.20 -17.59
N LYS A 157 17.62 11.42 -17.31
CA LYS A 157 17.50 9.99 -16.99
C LYS A 157 16.75 9.80 -15.67
N GLY A 158 17.10 10.56 -14.64
CA GLY A 158 16.45 10.57 -13.34
C GLY A 158 14.96 10.92 -13.44
N ALA A 159 14.62 11.97 -14.19
CA ALA A 159 13.23 12.36 -14.45
C ALA A 159 12.42 11.23 -15.10
N ARG A 160 12.98 10.56 -16.13
CA ARG A 160 12.30 9.42 -16.79
C ARG A 160 12.10 8.24 -15.84
N GLN A 161 13.08 7.94 -15.00
CA GLN A 161 12.97 6.88 -14.01
C GLN A 161 11.91 7.22 -12.95
N ALA A 162 11.91 8.45 -12.45
CA ALA A 162 10.91 8.94 -11.51
C ALA A 162 9.50 8.88 -12.10
N ILE A 163 9.30 9.38 -13.33
CA ILE A 163 8.02 9.30 -14.04
C ILE A 163 7.55 7.84 -14.14
N LYS A 164 8.42 6.92 -14.59
CA LYS A 164 8.07 5.49 -14.65
C LYS A 164 7.66 4.95 -13.28
N LEU A 165 8.44 5.22 -12.24
CA LEU A 165 8.16 4.74 -10.89
C LEU A 165 6.79 5.22 -10.39
N TYR A 166 6.49 6.51 -10.51
CA TYR A 166 5.22 7.08 -10.07
C TYR A 166 4.04 6.67 -10.96
N THR A 167 4.26 6.46 -12.25
CA THR A 167 3.24 5.89 -13.14
C THR A 167 2.89 4.45 -12.73
N TRP A 168 3.88 3.60 -12.49
CA TRP A 168 3.66 2.23 -12.00
C TRP A 168 3.00 2.21 -10.62
N ALA A 169 3.43 3.08 -9.71
CA ALA A 169 2.80 3.23 -8.40
C ALA A 169 1.34 3.67 -8.53
N SER A 170 1.05 4.64 -9.40
CA SER A 170 -0.32 5.11 -9.66
C SER A 170 -1.20 4.03 -10.27
N PHE A 171 -0.69 3.24 -11.22
CA PHE A 171 -1.42 2.08 -11.77
C PHE A 171 -1.67 1.01 -10.71
N GLY A 172 -0.66 0.66 -9.92
CA GLY A 172 -0.81 -0.31 -8.84
C GLY A 172 -1.85 0.14 -7.79
N LEU A 173 -1.82 1.42 -7.44
CA LEU A 173 -2.75 2.02 -6.50
C LEU A 173 -4.18 2.09 -7.07
N ALA A 174 -4.34 2.50 -8.32
CA ALA A 174 -5.64 2.53 -8.99
C ALA A 174 -6.25 1.12 -9.10
N PHE A 175 -5.45 0.12 -9.46
CA PHE A 175 -5.87 -1.27 -9.48
C PHE A 175 -6.30 -1.76 -8.09
N LEU A 176 -5.54 -1.44 -7.05
CA LEU A 176 -5.87 -1.77 -5.67
C LEU A 176 -7.19 -1.12 -5.24
N VAL A 177 -7.38 0.17 -5.52
CA VAL A 177 -8.61 0.91 -5.20
C VAL A 177 -9.82 0.30 -5.90
N VAL A 178 -9.74 0.05 -7.20
CA VAL A 178 -10.85 -0.54 -7.97
C VAL A 178 -11.18 -1.96 -7.48
N SER A 179 -10.17 -2.78 -7.22
CA SER A 179 -10.35 -4.14 -6.71
C SER A 179 -11.01 -4.13 -5.33
N LEU A 180 -10.55 -3.24 -4.44
CA LEU A 180 -11.12 -3.06 -3.12
C LEU A 180 -12.57 -2.56 -3.21
N SER A 181 -12.88 -1.57 -4.04
CA SER A 181 -14.24 -1.08 -4.25
C SER A 181 -15.18 -2.16 -4.78
N CYS A 182 -14.74 -2.98 -5.74
CA CYS A 182 -15.53 -4.11 -6.25
C CYS A 182 -15.82 -5.12 -5.14
N LEU A 183 -14.83 -5.42 -4.31
CA LEU A 183 -14.98 -6.36 -3.22
C LEU A 183 -15.94 -5.85 -2.14
N LEU A 184 -15.81 -4.59 -1.73
CA LEU A 184 -16.69 -3.97 -0.74
C LEU A 184 -18.14 -3.95 -1.25
N PHE A 185 -18.35 -3.75 -2.55
CA PHE A 185 -19.67 -3.81 -3.16
C PHE A 185 -20.28 -5.22 -3.08
N VAL A 186 -19.51 -6.27 -3.42
CA VAL A 186 -19.98 -7.67 -3.30
C VAL A 186 -20.37 -7.99 -1.86
N VAL A 187 -19.56 -7.53 -0.90
CA VAL A 187 -19.83 -7.74 0.53
C VAL A 187 -21.11 -7.04 0.99
N ASP A 188 -21.32 -5.80 0.55
CA ASP A 188 -22.53 -5.03 0.89
C ASP A 188 -23.81 -5.67 0.31
N GLN A 189 -23.73 -6.17 -0.93
CA GLN A 189 -24.83 -6.95 -1.53
C GLN A 189 -25.15 -8.21 -0.74
N ILE A 190 -24.13 -9.02 -0.39
CA ILE A 190 -24.32 -10.25 0.40
C ILE A 190 -24.94 -9.92 1.77
N SER A 191 -24.46 -8.87 2.45
CA SER A 191 -25.01 -8.41 3.73
C SER A 191 -26.48 -8.05 3.62
N THR A 192 -26.87 -7.35 2.55
CA THR A 192 -28.26 -6.94 2.29
C THR A 192 -29.15 -8.15 2.00
N ASP A 193 -28.67 -9.09 1.19
CA ASP A 193 -29.40 -10.33 0.87
C ASP A 193 -29.62 -11.20 2.12
N VAL A 194 -28.58 -11.38 2.94
CA VAL A 194 -28.67 -12.12 4.22
C VAL A 194 -29.71 -11.47 5.14
N SER A 195 -29.72 -10.14 5.25
CA SER A 195 -30.68 -9.42 6.08
C SER A 195 -32.12 -9.67 5.64
N LYS A 196 -32.37 -9.59 4.34
CA LYS A 196 -33.68 -9.78 3.74
C LYS A 196 -34.17 -11.21 3.92
N VAL A 197 -33.31 -12.21 3.74
CA VAL A 197 -33.66 -13.62 3.92
C VAL A 197 -33.95 -13.93 5.40
N VAL A 198 -33.18 -13.36 6.34
CA VAL A 198 -33.45 -13.51 7.78
C VAL A 198 -34.80 -12.90 8.15
N GLU A 199 -35.13 -11.70 7.69
CA GLU A 199 -36.41 -11.05 7.98
C GLU A 199 -37.60 -11.86 7.44
N GLN A 200 -37.50 -12.37 6.20
CA GLN A 200 -38.51 -13.24 5.60
C GLN A 200 -38.68 -14.55 6.37
N ASN A 201 -37.57 -15.18 6.79
CA ASN A 201 -37.61 -16.44 7.52
C ASN A 201 -38.09 -16.27 8.97
N ASP A 202 -37.83 -15.14 9.61
CA ASP A 202 -38.35 -14.84 10.94
C ASP A 202 -39.87 -14.79 10.95
N ALA A 203 -40.46 -14.08 9.98
CA ALA A 203 -41.91 -14.03 9.81
C ALA A 203 -42.49 -15.44 9.53
N MET A 204 -41.82 -16.21 8.67
CA MET A 204 -42.24 -17.57 8.33
C MET A 204 -42.14 -18.53 9.51
N ALA A 205 -41.05 -18.49 10.29
CA ALA A 205 -40.84 -19.31 11.46
C ALA A 205 -41.93 -19.11 12.52
N LEU A 206 -42.32 -17.86 12.78
CA LEU A 206 -43.42 -17.52 13.69
C LEU A 206 -44.76 -18.07 13.19
N SER A 207 -45.07 -17.87 11.91
CA SER A 207 -46.31 -18.39 11.31
C SER A 207 -46.35 -19.93 11.35
N MET A 208 -45.23 -20.58 11.05
CA MET A 208 -45.10 -22.03 11.03
C MET A 208 -45.19 -22.63 12.44
N HIS A 209 -44.58 -21.98 13.44
CA HIS A 209 -44.71 -22.37 14.85
C HIS A 209 -46.18 -22.43 15.29
N ASN A 210 -46.94 -21.38 14.99
CA ASN A 210 -48.36 -21.30 15.32
C ASN A 210 -49.19 -22.38 14.60
N LEU A 211 -48.93 -22.60 13.30
CA LEU A 211 -49.60 -23.64 12.52
C LEU A 211 -49.32 -25.05 13.05
N LEU A 212 -48.05 -25.34 13.38
CA LEU A 212 -47.62 -26.63 13.93
C LEU A 212 -48.23 -26.88 15.31
N GLN A 213 -48.28 -25.85 16.17
CA GLN A 213 -48.90 -25.96 17.49
C GLN A 213 -50.41 -26.22 17.39
N ALA A 214 -51.11 -25.51 16.50
CA ALA A 214 -52.53 -25.76 16.23
C ALA A 214 -52.77 -27.17 15.66
N HIS A 215 -51.92 -27.62 14.73
CA HIS A 215 -52.03 -28.95 14.14
C HIS A 215 -51.77 -30.08 15.16
N ARG A 216 -50.82 -29.88 16.09
CA ARG A 216 -50.58 -30.80 17.21
C ARG A 216 -51.83 -31.01 18.06
N ALA A 217 -52.55 -29.94 18.38
CA ALA A 217 -53.81 -30.04 19.12
C ALA A 217 -54.88 -30.82 18.33
N ASN A 218 -54.96 -30.59 17.02
CA ASN A 218 -55.90 -31.32 16.15
C ASN A 218 -55.57 -32.81 16.04
N ILE A 219 -54.29 -33.19 16.00
CA ILE A 219 -53.86 -34.61 16.01
C ILE A 219 -54.31 -35.28 17.31
N ILE A 220 -54.12 -34.62 18.46
CA ILE A 220 -54.55 -35.16 19.76
C ILE A 220 -56.07 -35.38 19.77
N ALA A 221 -56.86 -34.40 19.34
CA ALA A 221 -58.32 -34.50 19.29
C ALA A 221 -58.83 -35.56 18.29
N ALA A 222 -58.11 -35.79 17.19
CA ALA A 222 -58.49 -36.81 16.21
C ALA A 222 -58.13 -38.23 16.67
N LYS A 223 -57.04 -38.38 17.43
CA LYS A 223 -56.65 -39.66 18.03
C LYS A 223 -57.72 -40.20 18.98
N GLU A 224 -58.44 -39.32 19.68
CA GLU A 224 -59.61 -39.69 20.49
C GLU A 224 -60.79 -40.23 19.67
N LYS A 225 -60.86 -39.89 18.37
CA LYS A 225 -61.95 -40.28 17.45
C LYS A 225 -61.64 -41.53 16.61
N GLY A 226 -60.42 -42.05 16.64
CA GLY A 226 -59.98 -43.23 15.89
C GLY A 226 -59.02 -42.93 14.72
N GLU A 227 -58.44 -43.98 14.13
CA GLU A 227 -57.39 -43.87 13.10
C GLU A 227 -57.86 -43.19 11.80
N ASP A 228 -59.12 -43.40 11.41
CA ASP A 228 -59.71 -42.80 10.20
C ASP A 228 -59.74 -41.27 10.27
N ALA A 229 -59.97 -40.70 11.46
CA ALA A 229 -59.98 -39.25 11.68
C ALA A 229 -58.58 -38.65 11.52
N VAL A 230 -57.53 -39.39 11.87
CA VAL A 230 -56.14 -38.98 11.71
C VAL A 230 -55.75 -38.97 10.23
N GLN A 231 -56.19 -39.95 9.44
CA GLN A 231 -55.97 -39.97 7.99
C GLN A 231 -56.66 -38.80 7.28
N GLN A 232 -57.89 -38.46 7.67
CA GLN A 232 -58.61 -37.30 7.10
C GLN A 232 -57.88 -35.98 7.35
N LEU A 233 -57.20 -35.84 8.50
CA LEU A 233 -56.43 -34.65 8.86
C LEU A 233 -55.22 -34.41 7.96
N GLN A 234 -54.63 -35.45 7.37
CA GLN A 234 -53.43 -35.32 6.52
C GLN A 234 -53.69 -34.62 5.19
N ASN A 235 -54.90 -34.77 4.69
CA ASN A 235 -55.36 -34.16 3.45
C ASN A 235 -56.22 -32.92 3.70
N SER A 236 -56.27 -32.45 4.96
CA SER A 236 -56.98 -31.23 5.32
C SER A 236 -56.26 -29.98 4.82
N GLN A 237 -57.02 -28.90 4.61
CA GLN A 237 -56.47 -27.61 4.17
C GLN A 237 -55.33 -27.09 5.08
N PRO A 238 -55.39 -27.19 6.43
CA PRO A 238 -54.28 -26.83 7.30
C PRO A 238 -53.02 -27.67 7.08
N ALA A 239 -53.16 -28.98 6.81
CA ALA A 239 -52.02 -29.84 6.53
C ALA A 239 -51.33 -29.46 5.21
N LEU A 240 -52.10 -29.09 4.18
CA LEU A 240 -51.54 -28.57 2.92
C LEU A 240 -50.78 -27.26 3.11
N GLN A 241 -51.32 -26.33 3.91
CA GLN A 241 -50.63 -25.09 4.26
C GLN A 241 -49.32 -25.35 5.01
N ILE A 242 -49.31 -26.27 5.98
CA ILE A 242 -48.09 -26.66 6.69
C ILE A 242 -47.06 -27.24 5.73
N LYS A 243 -47.47 -28.12 4.79
CA LYS A 243 -46.56 -28.67 3.77
C LYS A 243 -45.92 -27.57 2.93
N GLN A 244 -46.71 -26.63 2.43
CA GLN A 244 -46.22 -25.50 1.62
C GLN A 244 -45.27 -24.60 2.42
N SER A 245 -45.68 -24.18 3.62
CA SER A 245 -44.85 -23.33 4.48
C SER A 245 -43.54 -24.01 4.86
N LEU A 246 -43.56 -25.31 5.17
CA LEU A 246 -42.37 -26.05 5.57
C LEU A 246 -41.40 -26.27 4.39
N GLN A 247 -41.92 -26.48 3.18
CA GLN A 247 -41.11 -26.52 1.95
C GLN A 247 -40.47 -25.17 1.64
N GLN A 248 -41.23 -24.09 1.72
CA GLN A 248 -40.71 -22.73 1.49
C GLN A 248 -39.66 -22.38 2.55
N PHE A 249 -39.93 -22.67 3.82
CA PHE A 249 -39.01 -22.45 4.93
C PHE A 249 -37.70 -23.22 4.77
N ALA A 250 -37.77 -24.50 4.41
CA ALA A 250 -36.60 -25.32 4.15
C ALA A 250 -35.76 -24.79 2.97
N THR A 251 -36.43 -24.33 1.89
CA THR A 251 -35.76 -23.73 0.72
C THR A 251 -34.99 -22.48 1.13
N ASN A 252 -35.63 -21.57 1.88
CA ASN A 252 -34.98 -20.36 2.34
C ASN A 252 -33.86 -20.64 3.35
N ASN A 253 -34.01 -21.62 4.24
CA ASN A 253 -32.96 -22.02 5.18
C ASN A 253 -31.73 -22.58 4.47
N ARG A 254 -31.95 -23.35 3.39
CA ARG A 254 -30.85 -23.85 2.55
C ARG A 254 -30.11 -22.70 1.86
N GLN A 255 -30.85 -21.72 1.34
CA GLN A 255 -30.25 -20.53 0.73
C GLN A 255 -29.46 -19.73 1.77
N LEU A 256 -30.05 -19.44 2.93
CA LEU A 256 -29.38 -18.73 4.02
C LEU A 256 -28.11 -19.44 4.47
N TYR A 257 -28.15 -20.76 4.62
CA TYR A 257 -26.95 -21.54 4.97
C TYR A 257 -25.86 -21.47 3.90
N ALA A 258 -26.24 -21.50 2.61
CA ALA A 258 -25.28 -21.33 1.52
C ALA A 258 -24.63 -19.93 1.53
N ASP A 259 -25.40 -18.89 1.84
CA ASP A 259 -24.90 -17.52 1.96
C ASP A 259 -23.99 -17.35 3.19
N VAL A 260 -24.32 -17.99 4.32
CA VAL A 260 -23.43 -18.08 5.50
C VAL A 260 -22.10 -18.73 5.11
N LYS A 261 -22.12 -19.83 4.36
CA LYS A 261 -20.90 -20.50 3.91
C LYS A 261 -20.05 -19.65 2.96
N ARG A 262 -20.68 -18.89 2.07
CA ARG A 262 -19.98 -17.93 1.21
C ARG A 262 -19.32 -16.82 2.05
N THR A 263 -20.04 -16.34 3.06
CA THR A 263 -19.61 -15.28 3.98
C THR A 263 -18.45 -15.74 4.86
N GLU A 264 -18.50 -16.97 5.37
CA GLU A 264 -17.41 -17.64 6.10
C GLU A 264 -16.14 -17.76 5.24
N ALA A 265 -16.27 -18.14 3.97
CA ALA A 265 -15.14 -18.23 3.05
C ALA A 265 -14.49 -16.86 2.78
N ILE A 266 -15.29 -15.79 2.65
CA ILE A 266 -14.80 -14.42 2.51
C ILE A 266 -14.04 -14.01 3.78
N ARG A 267 -14.62 -14.25 4.96
CA ARG A 267 -13.99 -13.96 6.25
C ARG A 267 -12.64 -14.65 6.39
N GLN A 268 -12.57 -15.93 6.00
CA GLN A 268 -11.34 -16.72 6.02
C GLN A 268 -10.30 -16.19 5.04
N PHE A 269 -10.71 -15.78 3.83
CA PHE A 269 -9.82 -15.16 2.84
C PHE A 269 -9.18 -13.85 3.37
N PHE A 270 -9.94 -13.08 4.15
CA PHE A 270 -9.46 -11.83 4.75
C PHE A 270 -8.77 -12.00 6.11
N PHE A 271 -8.65 -13.24 6.62
CA PHE A 271 -8.08 -13.52 7.94
C PHE A 271 -8.76 -12.73 9.09
N ILE A 272 -10.07 -12.48 8.99
CA ILE A 272 -10.80 -11.67 9.97
C ILE A 272 -11.33 -12.57 11.10
N GLY A 273 -10.73 -12.44 12.29
CA GLY A 273 -11.21 -13.09 13.52
C GLY A 273 -10.95 -14.60 13.60
N GLU A 274 -11.55 -15.23 14.60
CA GLU A 274 -11.42 -16.67 14.85
C GLU A 274 -11.92 -17.49 13.65
N ALA A 275 -11.31 -18.65 13.36
CA ALA A 275 -11.59 -19.37 12.12
C ALA A 275 -13.05 -19.88 12.00
N ASP A 276 -13.75 -19.98 13.13
CA ASP A 276 -15.13 -20.46 13.20
C ASP A 276 -16.03 -19.43 13.92
N SER A 277 -17.28 -19.31 13.48
CA SER A 277 -18.31 -18.56 14.21
C SER A 277 -18.51 -19.17 15.61
N PRO A 278 -18.69 -18.37 16.68
CA PRO A 278 -18.93 -18.90 18.03
C PRO A 278 -20.25 -19.68 18.12
N TYR A 279 -21.17 -19.45 17.17
CA TYR A 279 -22.43 -20.16 17.02
C TYR A 279 -22.32 -21.42 16.16
N LYS A 280 -21.16 -21.66 15.54
CA LYS A 280 -20.91 -22.88 14.78
C LYS A 280 -20.83 -24.05 15.77
N PRO A 281 -21.65 -25.10 15.60
CA PRO A 281 -21.61 -26.22 16.52
C PRO A 281 -20.24 -26.91 16.45
N LYS A 282 -19.59 -27.10 17.60
CA LYS A 282 -18.31 -27.80 17.66
C LYS A 282 -18.52 -29.27 17.31
N CYS A 283 -17.95 -29.68 16.19
CA CYS A 283 -17.92 -31.08 15.82
C CYS A 283 -16.84 -31.75 16.64
N ALA A 284 -17.21 -32.77 17.43
CA ALA A 284 -16.22 -33.62 18.06
C ALA A 284 -15.32 -34.15 16.94
N SER A 285 -14.07 -33.70 16.92
CA SER A 285 -13.10 -34.22 15.96
C SER A 285 -13.06 -35.72 16.17
N SER A 286 -13.26 -36.51 15.11
CA SER A 286 -13.09 -37.95 15.15
C SER A 286 -11.59 -38.28 15.29
N ARG A 287 -11.03 -37.93 16.45
CA ARG A 287 -9.73 -38.36 16.95
C ARG A 287 -9.95 -38.78 18.39
N VAL A 288 -9.93 -40.09 18.53
CA VAL A 288 -9.71 -40.84 19.77
C VAL A 288 -10.94 -40.99 20.67
N LEU A 289 -11.74 -42.03 20.33
CA LEU A 289 -12.26 -42.93 21.34
C LEU A 289 -11.07 -43.53 22.12
N ALA A 290 -10.64 -42.85 23.18
CA ALA A 290 -9.90 -43.36 24.34
C ALA A 290 -9.35 -42.16 25.14
N ASP A 291 -10.16 -41.51 25.95
CA ASP A 291 -10.12 -41.69 27.40
C ASP A 291 -11.04 -40.67 28.10
N LYS A 292 -11.62 -41.13 29.20
CA LYS A 292 -12.34 -40.46 30.29
C LYS A 292 -12.98 -39.09 30.10
N ARG A 293 -14.30 -39.12 30.30
CA ARG A 293 -15.10 -38.23 31.17
C ARG A 293 -14.29 -37.13 31.86
N ASP A 294 -14.63 -35.89 31.59
CA ASP A 294 -15.36 -35.09 32.57
C ASP A 294 -16.24 -34.04 31.89
N SER A 295 -17.37 -33.80 32.55
CA SER A 295 -18.54 -33.09 32.09
C SER A 295 -18.37 -31.58 32.27
N GLU A 296 -18.86 -30.77 31.32
CA GLU A 296 -19.55 -29.53 31.70
C GLU A 296 -20.50 -29.02 30.60
N LEU A 297 -21.77 -28.91 31.03
CA LEU A 297 -22.88 -28.07 30.61
C LEU A 297 -23.08 -27.73 29.12
N ASN A 298 -24.21 -28.21 28.55
CA ASN A 298 -25.03 -27.37 27.69
C ASN A 298 -26.53 -27.67 27.85
N VAL A 299 -27.29 -26.58 27.75
CA VAL A 299 -28.65 -26.37 28.27
C VAL A 299 -29.69 -27.31 27.66
N SER A 300 -30.40 -28.03 28.52
CA SER A 300 -31.57 -28.85 28.18
C SER A 300 -32.86 -28.03 28.31
N LEU A 301 -33.58 -27.83 27.21
CA LEU A 301 -35.02 -27.52 27.22
C LEU A 301 -35.80 -28.86 27.16
N GLY A 302 -36.80 -29.02 28.02
CA GLY A 302 -37.18 -30.32 28.59
C GLY A 302 -38.29 -31.17 27.95
N ARG A 303 -38.19 -32.49 28.23
CA ARG A 303 -39.21 -33.57 28.46
C ARG A 303 -40.22 -33.98 27.34
N PRO A 304 -40.89 -35.17 27.41
CA PRO A 304 -40.68 -36.40 28.21
C PRO A 304 -40.56 -37.70 27.36
N MET A 305 -40.40 -38.83 28.05
CA MET A 305 -40.13 -40.20 27.57
C MET A 305 -41.13 -40.77 26.54
N GLY A 306 -40.61 -41.56 25.58
CA GLY A 306 -41.38 -42.64 24.92
C GLY A 306 -40.85 -43.07 23.55
N ALA A 307 -40.32 -44.29 23.48
CA ALA A 307 -40.15 -45.17 22.31
C ALA A 307 -38.99 -44.92 21.30
N ALA A 308 -37.98 -45.78 21.46
CA ALA A 308 -37.15 -46.48 20.47
C ALA A 308 -36.88 -45.82 19.09
N GLY A 309 -35.63 -45.38 18.93
CA GLY A 309 -35.09 -44.83 17.68
C GLY A 309 -34.37 -43.49 17.86
N LYS A 310 -33.80 -43.23 19.05
CA LYS A 310 -33.09 -41.98 19.35
C LYS A 310 -31.88 -41.82 18.42
N ALA A 311 -32.02 -40.96 17.41
CA ALA A 311 -30.89 -40.14 17.02
C ALA A 311 -30.44 -39.42 18.30
N ASP A 312 -29.20 -39.62 18.69
CA ASP A 312 -28.64 -39.01 19.89
C ASP A 312 -28.79 -37.49 19.76
N PRO A 313 -29.55 -36.80 20.65
CA PRO A 313 -29.78 -35.36 20.56
C PRO A 313 -28.50 -34.53 20.76
N THR A 314 -27.35 -35.19 20.97
CA THR A 314 -26.03 -34.58 21.03
C THR A 314 -25.33 -34.47 19.68
N VAL A 315 -25.88 -35.06 18.59
CA VAL A 315 -25.25 -34.98 17.27
C VAL A 315 -25.56 -33.64 16.63
N ASN A 316 -24.58 -32.73 16.71
CA ASN A 316 -24.60 -31.42 16.07
C ASN A 316 -24.97 -31.54 14.58
N TRP A 317 -26.08 -30.88 14.19
CA TRP A 317 -26.66 -30.97 12.84
C TRP A 317 -25.69 -30.57 11.73
N ASN A 318 -24.71 -29.72 12.04
CA ASN A 318 -23.77 -29.15 11.08
C ASN A 318 -22.58 -30.08 10.74
N CYS A 319 -22.35 -31.15 11.50
CA CYS A 319 -21.08 -31.87 11.46
C CYS A 319 -20.94 -32.86 10.30
N ASP A 320 -21.99 -33.64 10.07
CA ASP A 320 -22.01 -34.66 9.02
C ASP A 320 -22.83 -34.17 7.83
N ALA A 321 -22.45 -34.59 6.61
CA ALA A 321 -23.17 -34.22 5.40
C ALA A 321 -24.62 -34.71 5.43
N ASP A 322 -24.86 -35.93 5.93
CA ASP A 322 -26.20 -36.50 6.01
C ASP A 322 -27.06 -35.82 7.10
N ASN A 323 -26.44 -35.41 8.21
CA ASN A 323 -27.14 -34.66 9.25
C ASN A 323 -27.48 -33.24 8.79
N ARG A 324 -26.57 -32.57 8.07
CA ARG A 324 -26.84 -31.27 7.44
C ARG A 324 -27.98 -31.37 6.45
N ARG A 325 -27.95 -32.40 5.61
CA ARG A 325 -28.99 -32.64 4.62
C ARG A 325 -30.34 -32.85 5.29
N ARG A 326 -30.44 -33.70 6.30
CA ARG A 326 -31.69 -33.94 7.06
C ARG A 326 -32.18 -32.71 7.80
N ALA A 327 -31.28 -31.90 8.35
CA ALA A 327 -31.61 -30.67 9.03
C ALA A 327 -32.20 -29.62 8.06
N LEU A 328 -31.60 -29.47 6.88
CA LEU A 328 -31.96 -28.46 5.87
C LEU A 328 -33.07 -28.90 4.92
N GLU A 329 -33.19 -30.20 4.61
CA GLU A 329 -34.15 -30.75 3.65
C GLU A 329 -35.33 -31.40 4.35
N VAL A 330 -36.50 -31.31 3.73
CA VAL A 330 -37.74 -31.88 4.27
C VAL A 330 -37.80 -33.37 3.94
N ASP A 331 -37.94 -34.23 4.96
CA ASP A 331 -38.13 -35.66 4.72
C ASP A 331 -39.51 -35.94 4.09
N LEU A 332 -39.54 -36.86 3.13
CA LEU A 332 -40.75 -37.30 2.43
C LEU A 332 -41.11 -38.72 2.88
N PRO A 333 -42.41 -39.09 2.97
CA PRO A 333 -43.58 -38.27 2.69
C PRO A 333 -43.98 -37.35 3.86
N LEU A 334 -44.20 -36.08 3.55
CA LEU A 334 -44.65 -35.07 4.50
C LEU A 334 -46.02 -35.42 5.13
N LEU A 335 -46.08 -35.49 6.46
CA LEU A 335 -47.30 -35.77 7.25
C LEU A 335 -47.96 -37.13 6.91
N GLY A 336 -47.22 -38.13 6.42
CA GLY A 336 -47.77 -39.47 6.14
C GLY A 336 -48.02 -40.29 7.41
N THR A 337 -49.05 -41.14 7.40
CA THR A 337 -49.27 -42.20 8.40
C THR A 337 -49.14 -43.55 7.70
N GLY A 338 -48.48 -44.49 8.37
CA GLY A 338 -48.32 -45.86 7.87
C GLY A 338 -46.89 -46.38 8.02
N SER A 339 -46.76 -47.71 8.00
CA SER A 339 -45.45 -48.37 7.90
C SER A 339 -44.94 -48.24 6.46
N TRP A 340 -43.82 -47.53 6.28
CA TRP A 340 -43.12 -47.50 5.00
C TRP A 340 -41.78 -48.23 5.16
N LYS A 341 -41.53 -49.20 4.28
CA LYS A 341 -40.22 -49.87 4.18
C LYS A 341 -39.30 -49.03 3.31
N GLU A 342 -38.33 -48.39 3.95
CA GLU A 342 -37.26 -47.67 3.26
C GLU A 342 -36.43 -48.65 2.42
N SER A 343 -36.49 -48.49 1.10
CA SER A 343 -35.92 -49.43 0.13
C SER A 343 -34.44 -49.14 -0.13
N ALA A 344 -33.61 -49.18 0.92
CA ALA A 344 -32.16 -49.14 0.77
C ALA A 344 -31.47 -49.70 2.03
N GLY A 345 -30.99 -50.94 1.92
CA GLY A 345 -29.92 -51.52 2.74
C GLY A 345 -29.89 -51.21 4.24
N SER A 346 -30.54 -52.06 5.04
CA SER A 346 -30.22 -52.26 6.48
C SER A 346 -30.46 -51.05 7.42
N ARG A 347 -31.71 -50.89 7.90
CA ARG A 347 -32.10 -50.98 9.34
C ARG A 347 -33.55 -50.50 9.54
N SER A 348 -34.32 -51.31 10.26
CA SER A 348 -35.60 -51.02 10.92
C SER A 348 -36.73 -50.39 10.08
N GLU A 349 -37.84 -51.13 9.96
CA GLU A 349 -39.13 -50.61 9.52
C GLU A 349 -39.56 -49.45 10.43
N ARG A 350 -39.51 -48.20 9.93
CA ARG A 350 -39.92 -47.00 10.65
C ARG A 350 -41.40 -46.76 10.41
N THR A 351 -42.21 -46.96 11.44
CA THR A 351 -43.59 -46.48 11.47
C THR A 351 -43.61 -44.99 11.76
N TRP A 352 -43.97 -44.19 10.75
CA TRP A 352 -44.11 -42.74 10.90
C TRP A 352 -45.36 -42.40 11.71
N ARG A 353 -45.19 -41.59 12.75
CA ARG A 353 -46.30 -41.02 13.52
C ARG A 353 -46.55 -39.59 13.07
N PRO A 354 -47.81 -39.13 13.03
CA PRO A 354 -48.14 -37.75 12.66
C PRO A 354 -47.53 -36.73 13.64
N GLU A 355 -47.30 -37.13 14.89
CA GLU A 355 -46.56 -36.32 15.88
C GLU A 355 -45.09 -36.10 15.46
N ASP A 356 -44.46 -37.04 14.77
CA ASP A 356 -43.05 -36.95 14.35
C ASP A 356 -42.84 -35.84 13.31
N ALA A 357 -43.82 -35.63 12.44
CA ALA A 357 -43.77 -34.56 11.44
C ALA A 357 -43.91 -33.16 12.06
N VAL A 358 -44.68 -33.03 13.15
CA VAL A 358 -44.75 -31.80 13.93
C VAL A 358 -43.42 -31.54 14.63
N GLU A 359 -42.84 -32.57 15.23
CA GLU A 359 -41.53 -32.50 15.90
C GLU A 359 -40.41 -32.14 14.90
N GLN A 360 -40.45 -32.71 13.69
CA GLN A 360 -39.54 -32.35 12.60
C GLN A 360 -39.67 -30.87 12.23
N GLY A 361 -40.89 -30.31 12.21
CA GLY A 361 -41.12 -28.89 12.01
C GLY A 361 -40.47 -28.02 13.08
N PHE A 362 -40.62 -28.38 14.36
CA PHE A 362 -39.94 -27.69 15.46
C PHE A 362 -38.42 -27.83 15.40
N GLN A 363 -37.90 -29.01 15.05
CA GLN A 363 -36.47 -29.24 14.85
C GLN A 363 -35.91 -28.33 13.74
N LYS A 364 -36.64 -28.13 12.65
CA LYS A 364 -36.24 -27.21 11.57
C LYS A 364 -36.23 -25.74 12.02
N ILE A 365 -37.18 -25.33 12.86
CA ILE A 365 -37.17 -24.00 13.46
C ILE A 365 -35.94 -23.85 14.38
N ALA A 366 -35.60 -24.87 15.17
CA ALA A 366 -34.42 -24.83 16.03
C ALA A 366 -33.12 -24.71 15.21
N VAL A 367 -32.96 -25.51 14.16
CA VAL A 367 -31.82 -25.42 13.22
C VAL A 367 -31.75 -24.03 12.57
N TYR A 368 -32.90 -23.45 12.22
CA TYR A 368 -32.94 -22.08 11.69
C TYR A 368 -32.41 -21.05 12.69
N GLN A 369 -32.73 -21.15 13.98
CA GLN A 369 -32.21 -20.22 14.99
C GLN A 369 -30.68 -20.25 15.06
N ASP A 370 -30.08 -21.45 14.96
CA ASP A 370 -28.61 -21.58 14.88
C ASP A 370 -28.05 -20.91 13.61
N ILE A 371 -28.65 -21.18 12.45
CA ILE A 371 -28.22 -20.60 11.16
C ILE A 371 -28.35 -19.08 11.19
N ARG A 372 -29.46 -18.57 11.74
CA ARG A 372 -29.71 -17.14 11.90
C ARG A 372 -28.62 -16.50 12.76
N ALA A 373 -28.31 -17.08 13.91
CA ALA A 373 -27.27 -16.56 14.80
C ALA A 373 -25.90 -16.54 14.12
N MET A 374 -25.56 -17.58 13.36
CA MET A 374 -24.34 -17.61 12.54
C MET A 374 -24.35 -16.49 11.48
N ALA A 375 -25.45 -16.35 10.73
CA ALA A 375 -25.59 -15.36 9.67
C ALA A 375 -25.50 -13.92 10.16
N THR A 376 -26.18 -13.58 11.27
CA THR A 376 -26.14 -12.24 11.84
C THR A 376 -24.76 -11.92 12.38
N ASN A 377 -24.12 -12.87 13.07
CA ASN A 377 -22.76 -12.67 13.59
C ASN A 377 -21.75 -12.43 12.46
N ASP A 378 -21.78 -13.26 11.42
CA ASP A 378 -20.83 -13.14 10.31
C ASP A 378 -21.05 -11.84 9.53
N ARG A 379 -22.32 -11.45 9.33
CA ARG A 379 -22.68 -10.14 8.75
C ARG A 379 -22.12 -8.98 9.58
N ASP A 380 -22.30 -8.98 10.89
CA ASP A 380 -21.88 -7.87 11.76
C ASP A 380 -20.35 -7.73 11.78
N VAL A 381 -19.62 -8.85 11.88
CA VAL A 381 -18.15 -8.87 11.80
C VAL A 381 -17.66 -8.28 10.48
N ILE A 382 -18.31 -8.66 9.38
CA ILE A 382 -17.92 -8.20 8.05
C ILE A 382 -18.29 -6.73 7.84
N LEU A 383 -19.46 -6.27 8.27
CA LEU A 383 -19.85 -4.87 8.19
C LEU A 383 -18.91 -3.99 9.03
N ALA A 384 -18.48 -4.45 10.20
CA ALA A 384 -17.49 -3.74 11.02
C ALA A 384 -16.15 -3.60 10.27
N PHE A 385 -15.70 -4.67 9.61
CA PHE A 385 -14.47 -4.66 8.81
C PHE A 385 -14.57 -3.78 7.56
N VAL A 386 -15.66 -3.90 6.80
CA VAL A 386 -15.97 -3.03 5.66
C VAL A 386 -15.98 -1.58 6.10
N GLY A 387 -16.67 -1.28 7.21
CA GLY A 387 -16.71 0.05 7.81
C GLY A 387 -15.32 0.58 8.16
N ALA A 388 -14.44 -0.26 8.72
CA ALA A 388 -13.06 0.11 9.00
C ALA A 388 -12.25 0.39 7.72
N ILE A 389 -12.39 -0.44 6.68
CA ILE A 389 -11.73 -0.20 5.39
C ILE A 389 -12.22 1.09 4.75
N THR A 390 -13.54 1.29 4.67
CA THR A 390 -14.14 2.46 4.00
C THR A 390 -13.84 3.76 4.73
N SER A 391 -13.75 3.72 6.07
CA SER A 391 -13.49 4.91 6.88
C SER A 391 -12.01 5.20 7.06
N PHE A 392 -11.13 4.20 7.09
CA PHE A 392 -9.70 4.41 7.37
C PHE A 392 -8.82 4.22 6.15
N LEU A 393 -8.94 3.10 5.46
CA LEU A 393 -8.00 2.71 4.40
C LEU A 393 -8.29 3.46 3.09
N LEU A 394 -9.56 3.50 2.68
CA LEU A 394 -9.97 4.05 1.39
C LEU A 394 -9.60 5.54 1.24
N PRO A 395 -9.86 6.42 2.23
CA PRO A 395 -9.45 7.82 2.17
C PRO A 395 -7.94 7.99 2.02
N VAL A 396 -7.13 7.15 2.67
CA VAL A 396 -5.66 7.17 2.55
C VAL A 396 -5.22 6.78 1.14
N LEU A 397 -5.80 5.73 0.56
CA LEU A 397 -5.49 5.31 -0.80
C LEU A 397 -5.87 6.39 -1.83
N TYR A 398 -7.02 7.04 -1.66
CA TYR A 398 -7.45 8.13 -2.54
C TYR A 398 -6.58 9.37 -2.40
N ALA A 399 -6.19 9.75 -1.18
CA ALA A 399 -5.27 10.87 -0.96
C ALA A 399 -3.87 10.59 -1.56
N TRP A 400 -3.37 9.37 -1.40
CA TRP A 400 -2.12 8.96 -2.04
C TRP A 400 -2.24 9.00 -3.58
N LEU A 401 -3.35 8.54 -4.14
CA LEU A 401 -3.58 8.62 -5.59
C LEU A 401 -3.59 10.07 -6.08
N GLY A 402 -4.23 10.97 -5.31
CA GLY A 402 -4.17 12.41 -5.56
C GLY A 402 -2.75 12.96 -5.56
N ALA A 403 -1.94 12.58 -4.57
CA ALA A 403 -0.53 12.98 -4.50
C ALA A 403 0.30 12.45 -5.68
N CYS A 404 0.09 11.20 -6.10
CA CYS A 404 0.74 10.66 -7.30
C CYS A 404 0.36 11.46 -8.56
N ALA A 405 -0.91 11.85 -8.70
CA ALA A 405 -1.35 12.67 -9.83
C ALA A 405 -0.72 14.07 -9.81
N ALA A 406 -0.61 14.69 -8.63
CA ALA A 406 0.06 15.98 -8.46
C ALA A 406 1.55 15.90 -8.82
N ILE A 407 2.26 14.89 -8.31
CA ILE A 407 3.68 14.64 -8.60
C ILE A 407 3.88 14.38 -10.10
N LEU A 408 3.07 13.54 -10.74
CA LEU A 408 3.19 13.28 -12.18
C LEU A 408 2.97 14.55 -13.01
N ARG A 409 2.00 15.38 -12.62
CA ARG A 409 1.76 16.67 -13.28
C ARG A 409 2.93 17.63 -13.09
N GLN A 410 3.48 17.72 -11.89
CA GLN A 410 4.63 18.56 -11.59
C GLN A 410 5.89 18.08 -12.33
N LEU A 411 6.19 16.78 -12.31
CA LEU A 411 7.29 16.19 -13.07
C LEU A 411 7.15 16.44 -14.57
N SER A 412 5.94 16.37 -15.13
CA SER A 412 5.69 16.71 -16.53
C SER A 412 6.00 18.17 -16.83
N ALA A 413 5.57 19.09 -15.96
CA ALA A 413 5.85 20.52 -16.11
C ALA A 413 7.35 20.82 -15.98
N ASP A 414 8.00 20.30 -14.95
CA ASP A 414 9.43 20.51 -14.66
C ASP A 414 10.33 19.90 -15.74
N THR A 415 9.95 18.74 -16.29
CA THR A 415 10.65 18.12 -17.42
C THR A 415 10.51 18.95 -18.69
N SER A 416 9.31 19.49 -18.96
CA SER A 416 9.10 20.37 -20.12
C SER A 416 9.88 21.68 -19.99
N ALA A 417 10.08 22.18 -18.77
CA ALA A 417 10.83 23.39 -18.47
C ALA A 417 12.34 23.16 -18.26
N SER A 418 12.82 21.91 -18.30
CA SER A 418 14.22 21.54 -17.96
C SER A 418 14.68 22.02 -16.57
N LEU A 419 13.76 22.06 -15.61
CA LEU A 419 13.97 22.49 -14.21
C LEU A 419 14.07 21.32 -13.23
N PHE A 420 14.04 20.08 -13.71
CA PHE A 420 14.03 18.91 -12.84
C PHE A 420 15.37 18.75 -12.11
N HIS A 421 15.31 18.80 -10.78
CA HIS A 421 16.46 18.56 -9.92
C HIS A 421 16.34 17.18 -9.24
N PRO A 422 17.26 16.23 -9.49
CA PRO A 422 17.12 14.86 -9.03
C PRO A 422 17.11 14.75 -7.49
N GLU A 423 18.04 15.40 -6.79
CA GLU A 423 18.11 15.29 -5.33
C GLU A 423 16.93 15.95 -4.61
N HIS A 424 16.66 17.23 -4.91
CA HIS A 424 15.56 17.97 -4.29
C HIS A 424 14.18 17.34 -4.57
N SER A 425 13.96 16.78 -5.77
CA SER A 425 12.68 16.15 -6.12
C SER A 425 12.40 14.90 -5.29
N THR A 426 13.40 14.08 -4.96
CA THR A 426 13.18 12.84 -4.18
C THR A 426 12.69 13.14 -2.76
N VAL A 427 13.29 14.14 -2.10
CA VAL A 427 12.93 14.56 -0.74
C VAL A 427 11.56 15.24 -0.75
N ALA A 428 11.33 16.15 -1.70
CA ALA A 428 10.04 16.86 -1.82
C ALA A 428 8.88 15.89 -2.12
N ASN A 429 9.06 14.96 -3.06
CA ASN A 429 8.04 13.99 -3.41
C ASN A 429 7.73 13.03 -2.25
N ARG A 430 8.74 12.63 -1.47
CA ARG A 430 8.53 11.82 -0.25
C ARG A 430 7.76 12.58 0.81
N ALA A 431 8.07 13.86 1.02
CA ALA A 431 7.31 14.71 1.92
C ALA A 431 5.85 14.84 1.47
N HIS A 432 5.60 15.08 0.18
CA HIS A 432 4.25 15.23 -0.38
C HIS A 432 3.39 13.96 -0.26
N ILE A 433 3.99 12.77 -0.40
CA ILE A 433 3.27 11.51 -0.16
C ILE A 433 2.95 11.34 1.33
N THR A 434 3.90 11.66 2.21
CA THR A 434 3.72 11.53 3.66
C THR A 434 2.62 12.47 4.17
N THR A 435 2.60 13.72 3.69
CA THR A 435 1.55 14.69 4.01
C THR A 435 0.19 14.25 3.48
N ALA A 436 0.12 13.73 2.25
CA ALA A 436 -1.13 13.21 1.70
C ALA A 436 -1.69 12.02 2.50
N VAL A 437 -0.83 11.12 2.99
CA VAL A 437 -1.25 10.00 3.85
C VAL A 437 -1.83 10.54 5.17
N ILE A 438 -1.18 11.51 5.81
CA ILE A 438 -1.67 12.14 7.05
C ILE A 438 -3.05 12.79 6.84
N VAL A 439 -3.21 13.50 5.72
CA VAL A 439 -4.47 14.13 5.32
C VAL A 439 -5.56 13.06 5.10
N GLY A 440 -5.23 11.97 4.40
CA GLY A 440 -6.15 10.85 4.19
C GLY A 440 -6.60 10.21 5.50
N ILE A 441 -5.69 10.00 6.46
CA ILE A 441 -6.03 9.48 7.79
C ILE A 441 -6.97 10.44 8.52
N SER A 442 -6.67 11.74 8.48
CA SER A 442 -7.48 12.76 9.14
C SER A 442 -8.89 12.82 8.55
N ILE A 443 -9.02 12.86 7.22
CA ILE A 443 -10.33 12.85 6.54
C ILE A 443 -11.09 11.55 6.82
N GLY A 444 -10.40 10.41 6.90
CA GLY A 444 -11.02 9.14 7.24
C GLY A 444 -11.63 9.12 8.64
N LEU A 445 -10.86 9.58 9.64
CA LEU A 445 -11.30 9.69 11.03
C LEU A 445 -12.47 10.67 11.19
N PHE A 446 -12.48 11.78 10.43
CA PHE A 446 -13.52 12.80 10.49
C PHE A 446 -14.60 12.66 9.41
N SER A 447 -14.67 11.51 8.72
CA SER A 447 -15.59 11.28 7.60
C SER A 447 -17.06 11.49 7.97
N LYS A 448 -17.47 11.15 9.20
CA LYS A 448 -18.83 11.38 9.70
C LYS A 448 -19.20 12.87 9.83
N LEU A 449 -18.25 13.72 10.21
CA LEU A 449 -18.45 15.18 10.30
C LEU A 449 -18.61 15.83 8.92
N LEU A 450 -18.00 15.24 7.89
CA LEU A 450 -18.08 15.75 6.52
C LEU A 450 -19.42 15.44 5.84
N HIS A 451 -20.08 14.33 6.20
CA HIS A 451 -21.36 13.95 5.62
C HIS A 451 -22.52 14.90 5.98
N GLU A 452 -22.41 15.65 7.08
CA GLU A 452 -23.46 16.59 7.51
C GLU A 452 -23.30 18.01 6.92
N GLY A 453 -22.11 18.34 6.39
CA GLY A 453 -21.76 19.72 6.02
C GLY A 453 -21.44 19.98 4.54
N VAL A 454 -21.20 18.95 3.72
CA VAL A 454 -20.72 19.13 2.34
C VAL A 454 -21.36 18.12 1.38
N GLU A 455 -21.82 18.57 0.20
CA GLU A 455 -22.41 17.71 -0.86
C GLU A 455 -21.40 16.77 -1.55
N PHE A 456 -20.11 16.86 -1.20
CA PHE A 456 -19.04 16.07 -1.83
C PHE A 456 -18.76 14.78 -1.04
N SER A 457 -18.59 13.67 -1.77
CA SER A 457 -18.14 12.41 -1.18
C SER A 457 -16.81 12.61 -0.43
N PRO A 458 -16.66 12.12 0.83
CA PRO A 458 -15.41 12.25 1.59
C PRO A 458 -14.19 11.67 0.87
N LEU A 459 -14.39 10.68 0.01
CA LEU A 459 -13.33 10.10 -0.82
C LEU A 459 -12.84 11.08 -1.90
N ALA A 460 -13.75 11.85 -2.49
CA ALA A 460 -13.41 12.90 -3.44
C ALA A 460 -12.65 14.03 -2.74
N VAL A 461 -13.08 14.39 -1.52
CA VAL A 461 -12.36 15.36 -0.68
C VAL A 461 -10.95 14.85 -0.35
N ALA A 462 -10.80 13.58 0.01
CA ALA A 462 -9.50 12.97 0.28
C ALA A 462 -8.57 13.01 -0.94
N PHE A 463 -9.09 12.68 -2.13
CA PHE A 463 -8.33 12.78 -3.38
C PHE A 463 -7.87 14.21 -3.66
N VAL A 464 -8.78 15.19 -3.59
CA VAL A 464 -8.46 16.59 -3.86
C VAL A 464 -7.47 17.14 -2.82
N ALA A 465 -7.66 16.80 -1.55
CA ALA A 465 -6.77 17.22 -0.47
C ALA A 465 -5.38 16.59 -0.61
N GLY A 466 -5.28 15.34 -1.07
CA GLY A 466 -4.00 14.71 -1.42
C GLY A 466 -3.35 15.31 -2.67
N TYR A 467 -4.13 15.68 -3.68
CA TYR A 467 -3.64 16.33 -4.90
C TYR A 467 -3.14 17.76 -4.64
N ALA A 468 -3.80 18.50 -3.76
CA ALA A 468 -3.47 19.88 -3.42
C ALA A 468 -3.08 20.03 -1.94
N SER A 469 -2.20 19.15 -1.44
CA SER A 469 -1.86 19.09 -0.01
C SER A 469 -1.40 20.44 0.53
N ASP A 470 -0.58 21.17 -0.22
CA ASP A 470 -0.07 22.48 0.23
C ASP A 470 -1.18 23.51 0.41
N LYS A 471 -2.18 23.52 -0.50
CA LYS A 471 -3.34 24.41 -0.40
C LYS A 471 -4.27 23.98 0.72
N PHE A 472 -4.40 22.68 0.94
CA PHE A 472 -5.17 22.12 2.04
C PHE A 472 -4.57 22.52 3.39
N PHE A 473 -3.27 22.36 3.59
CA PHE A 473 -2.60 22.80 4.84
C PHE A 473 -2.66 24.32 5.01
N ALA A 474 -2.46 25.10 3.95
CA ALA A 474 -2.65 26.56 4.04
C ALA A 474 -4.08 26.97 4.44
N PHE A 475 -5.09 26.19 4.05
CA PHE A 475 -6.46 26.38 4.51
C PHE A 475 -6.61 26.01 5.99
N ILE A 476 -6.05 24.88 6.43
CA ILE A 476 -6.05 24.46 7.84
C ILE A 476 -5.34 25.50 8.71
N ASP A 477 -4.18 26.01 8.29
CA ASP A 477 -3.44 27.03 9.03
C ASP A 477 -4.24 28.32 9.20
N ARG A 478 -5.00 28.73 8.17
CA ARG A 478 -5.92 29.87 8.24
C ARG A 478 -7.07 29.62 9.22
N LEU A 479 -7.63 28.41 9.20
CA LEU A 479 -8.70 28.01 10.11
C LEU A 479 -8.21 27.94 11.55
N VAL A 480 -7.03 27.34 11.79
CA VAL A 480 -6.37 27.31 13.10
C VAL A 480 -6.09 28.72 13.59
N SER A 481 -5.60 29.62 12.74
CA SER A 481 -5.35 31.02 13.09
C SER A 481 -6.63 31.80 13.40
N ALA A 482 -7.75 31.45 12.76
CA ALA A 482 -9.04 32.08 13.01
C ALA A 482 -9.71 31.60 14.31
N ILE A 483 -9.59 30.30 14.63
CA ILE A 483 -10.17 29.69 15.85
C ILE A 483 -9.28 29.92 17.07
N PHE A 484 -7.97 29.85 16.88
CA PHE A 484 -6.95 30.08 17.90
C PHE A 484 -6.11 31.30 17.49
N PRO A 485 -6.65 32.53 17.58
CA PRO A 485 -5.86 33.72 17.35
C PRO A 485 -4.67 33.68 18.31
N ALA A 486 -3.46 33.65 17.76
CA ALA A 486 -2.25 33.68 18.55
C ALA A 486 -2.35 34.87 19.52
N ARG A 487 -2.31 34.60 20.83
CA ARG A 487 -2.10 35.69 21.80
C ARG A 487 -0.77 36.31 21.45
N VAL A 488 -0.82 37.48 20.82
CA VAL A 488 0.31 38.41 20.80
C VAL A 488 0.74 38.53 22.26
N PRO A 489 1.96 38.12 22.65
CA PRO A 489 2.44 38.43 23.97
C PRO A 489 2.41 39.95 24.08
N GLY A 490 1.56 40.43 24.99
CA GLY A 490 1.47 41.85 25.32
C GLY A 490 2.89 42.34 25.55
N ARG A 491 3.36 43.20 24.64
CA ARG A 491 4.55 43.98 24.86
C ARG A 491 4.19 44.98 25.95
N THR A 492 4.34 44.55 27.19
CA THR A 492 4.40 45.45 28.33
C THR A 492 5.58 46.38 28.08
N GLU A 493 5.22 47.62 27.81
CA GLU A 493 5.97 48.84 28.05
C GLU A 493 7.03 48.71 29.17
N ALA A 494 8.32 48.86 28.82
CA ALA A 494 9.38 49.52 29.60
C ALA A 494 10.78 49.25 29.01
N ALA A 495 11.20 50.07 28.04
CA ALA A 495 12.60 50.53 27.90
C ALA A 495 12.64 51.67 26.88
N ALA A 496 13.12 52.82 27.33
CA ALA A 496 13.09 54.13 26.70
C ALA A 496 13.72 54.21 25.29
N PRO A 497 13.29 55.18 24.46
CA PRO A 497 13.96 55.48 23.20
C PRO A 497 15.27 56.24 23.48
N LEU A 498 16.41 55.62 23.19
CA LEU A 498 17.68 56.32 23.10
C LEU A 498 17.66 57.25 21.87
N ALA A 499 17.68 58.55 22.16
CA ALA A 499 17.78 59.62 21.19
C ALA A 499 19.03 59.50 20.29
N PRO A 500 18.98 59.97 19.04
CA PRO A 500 20.10 59.94 18.11
C PRO A 500 21.21 60.90 18.55
N LYS A 501 22.44 60.36 18.59
CA LYS A 501 23.69 61.07 18.88
C LYS A 501 23.95 62.12 17.80
N LYS A 502 23.89 63.40 18.19
CA LYS A 502 24.25 64.58 17.40
C LYS A 502 25.69 64.46 16.85
N PRO A 503 25.96 64.75 15.56
CA PRO A 503 27.32 64.91 15.08
C PRO A 503 27.92 66.19 15.65
N GLN A 504 29.12 66.06 16.21
CA GLN A 504 29.93 67.13 16.77
C GLN A 504 30.64 67.87 15.62
N PRO A 505 30.45 69.19 15.46
CA PRO A 505 31.13 69.95 14.41
C PRO A 505 32.59 70.21 14.83
N ARG A 506 33.53 69.71 14.03
CA ARG A 506 34.93 70.15 14.07
C ARG A 506 34.98 71.59 13.54
N ALA A 507 35.25 72.50 14.46
CA ALA A 507 35.77 73.82 14.15
C ALA A 507 37.24 73.64 13.72
N ASP A 508 37.54 73.95 12.47
CA ASP A 508 38.87 74.44 12.10
C ASP A 508 38.71 75.82 11.48
N THR A 509 39.44 76.73 12.11
CA THR A 509 39.53 78.16 11.91
C THR A 509 40.19 78.55 10.58
N ALA A 510 39.53 79.48 9.90
CA ALA A 510 40.05 80.75 9.40
C ALA A 510 41.28 80.76 8.45
N ARG A 511 41.06 81.30 7.23
CA ARG A 511 41.28 82.74 6.89
C ARG A 511 41.85 82.91 5.48
N ALA A 512 41.10 83.57 4.59
CA ALA A 512 41.61 84.53 3.59
C ALA A 512 40.46 85.24 2.86
N ALA A 513 40.13 86.47 3.29
CA ALA A 513 40.03 87.65 2.43
C ALA A 513 39.49 88.84 3.26
N GLN A 514 40.31 89.90 3.28
CA GLN A 514 40.13 91.26 3.83
C GLN A 514 40.36 91.44 5.34
#